data_AF-A0A521KKA3-F1
#
_entry.id   AF-A0A521KKA3-F1
#
_cell.length_a   1.000
_cell.length_b   1.000
_cell.length_c   1.000
_cell.angle_alpha   90.00
_cell.angle_beta   90.00
_cell.angle_gamma   90.00
#
_symmetry.space_group_name_H-M   'P 1'
#
loop_
_entity.id
_entity.type
_entity.pdbx_description
1 polymer ?
#
loop_
_entity_poly.entity_id
_entity_poly.type
_entity_poly.pdbx_seq_one_letter_code
_entity_poly.pdbx_strand_id
1 'polypeptide(L)'
;MLEVNDFNAIRLSLASPSQIRSWSYGEVTKPETINYRTLKPEKDGLFCERIFGPYKDFECACGKYKRVRYKGIVCDKCGVEVARAKVRRERMGHISLAAPVTHIWFAKGVPSRLGLLLDIAPRTLERVVYFAQYVVTEVHEEARKHALELLLAEIDGEVSRRQGDLGNRITLREQMLSHELGEIAQRKEAQHKEADDELASQIDAVMGEAKAMEEDLQSRLGEKLRGKLTFRDEAVAQRGEEITRETIKALKDATRAAVNSVEEGIASKKADVSLMADAASQQKRDQLNKELDPLRKQQAAIRDEVKTEYQASVRWLERLRDPVASDNLVVLTEAEFRDYEERFGLVFKAGMGAEAV
;
A
#
# COMPACT_ATOMS: atom_id res chain seq x y z
N MET A 1 62.23 30.91 -37.47
CA MET A 1 62.00 30.28 -36.15
C MET A 1 60.99 31.20 -35.50
N LEU A 2 59.71 30.80 -35.46
CA LEU A 2 58.66 31.65 -34.86
C LEU A 2 58.95 31.77 -33.36
N GLU A 3 59.06 33.00 -32.88
CA GLU A 3 59.38 33.33 -31.49
C GLU A 3 58.36 32.72 -30.53
N VAL A 4 58.86 32.11 -29.46
CA VAL A 4 58.11 31.17 -28.61
C VAL A 4 57.44 31.84 -27.39
N ASN A 5 57.58 33.15 -27.17
CA ASN A 5 57.30 33.73 -25.84
C ASN A 5 56.36 34.95 -25.77
N ASP A 6 55.65 35.33 -26.83
CA ASP A 6 54.72 36.48 -26.78
C ASP A 6 53.26 36.03 -26.54
N PHE A 7 53.00 35.39 -25.39
CA PHE A 7 51.65 35.04 -24.95
C PHE A 7 51.40 35.55 -23.53
N ASN A 8 50.23 36.14 -23.30
CA ASN A 8 49.86 36.70 -21.99
C ASN A 8 49.41 35.63 -20.98
N ALA A 9 48.81 34.53 -21.45
CA ALA A 9 48.32 33.44 -20.61
C ALA A 9 48.12 32.14 -21.40
N ILE A 10 48.12 31.01 -20.69
CA ILE A 10 47.73 29.69 -21.19
C ILE A 10 46.45 29.27 -20.47
N ARG A 11 45.43 28.88 -21.22
CA ARG A 11 44.14 28.41 -20.68
C ARG A 11 44.01 26.89 -20.86
N LEU A 12 43.56 26.22 -19.82
CA LEU A 12 43.18 24.81 -19.84
C LEU A 12 41.66 24.71 -19.66
N SER A 13 41.00 23.88 -20.46
CA SER A 13 39.56 23.64 -20.38
C SER A 13 39.22 22.20 -20.82
N LEU A 14 38.01 21.75 -20.45
CA LEU A 14 37.46 20.51 -20.99
C LEU A 14 37.25 20.65 -22.50
N ALA A 15 37.54 19.57 -23.23
CA ALA A 15 37.30 19.49 -24.67
C ALA A 15 35.94 18.80 -24.91
N SER A 16 35.03 19.49 -25.59
CA SER A 16 33.78 18.87 -26.03
C SER A 16 34.03 17.85 -27.15
N PRO A 17 33.11 16.90 -27.38
CA PRO A 17 33.21 15.98 -28.53
C PRO A 17 33.32 16.70 -29.87
N SER A 18 32.65 17.86 -30.02
CA SER A 18 32.76 18.69 -31.23
C SER A 18 34.13 19.34 -31.39
N GLN A 19 34.80 19.74 -30.31
CA GLN A 19 36.17 20.26 -30.34
C GLN A 19 37.19 19.17 -30.69
N ILE A 20 37.04 17.96 -30.15
CA ILE A 20 37.92 16.83 -30.50
C ILE A 20 37.82 16.51 -32.00
N ARG A 21 36.60 16.56 -32.57
CA ARG A 21 36.38 16.38 -34.00
C ARG A 21 37.02 17.49 -34.85
N SER A 22 37.00 18.75 -34.40
CA SER A 22 37.60 19.85 -35.17
C SER A 22 39.13 19.80 -35.23
N TRP A 23 39.76 19.17 -34.24
CA TRP A 23 41.21 18.90 -34.24
C TRP A 23 41.63 17.71 -35.10
N SER A 24 40.67 16.84 -35.41
CA SER A 24 40.96 15.56 -36.05
C SER A 24 41.10 15.69 -37.56
N TYR A 25 42.08 14.97 -38.10
CA TYR A 25 42.29 14.81 -39.54
C TYR A 25 41.61 13.55 -40.11
N GLY A 26 40.94 12.77 -39.27
CA GLY A 26 40.22 11.57 -39.68
C GLY A 26 39.98 10.59 -38.54
N GLU A 27 39.01 9.72 -38.76
CA GLU A 27 38.65 8.65 -37.84
C GLU A 27 39.52 7.42 -38.04
N VAL A 28 40.02 6.87 -36.92
CA VAL A 28 40.69 5.57 -36.88
C VAL A 28 39.64 4.50 -36.65
N THR A 29 39.38 3.68 -37.66
CA THR A 29 38.32 2.66 -37.63
C THR A 29 38.85 1.26 -37.42
N LYS A 30 40.12 1.01 -37.72
CA LYS A 30 40.70 -0.31 -37.62
C LYS A 30 41.83 -0.41 -36.59
N PRO A 31 42.00 -1.57 -35.93
CA PRO A 31 43.02 -1.74 -34.91
C PRO A 31 44.42 -2.01 -35.48
N GLU A 32 44.56 -2.24 -36.79
CA GLU A 32 45.85 -2.58 -37.38
C GLU A 32 46.83 -1.40 -37.34
N THR A 33 48.11 -1.75 -37.22
CA THR A 33 49.20 -0.79 -37.10
C THR A 33 49.96 -0.67 -38.42
N ILE A 34 50.83 -1.63 -38.69
CA ILE A 34 51.69 -1.71 -39.87
C ILE A 34 51.63 -3.12 -40.44
N ASN A 35 51.78 -3.22 -41.76
CA ASN A 35 51.87 -4.50 -42.43
C ASN A 35 53.23 -5.16 -42.15
N TYR A 36 53.25 -6.40 -41.66
CA TYR A 36 54.50 -7.08 -41.32
C TYR A 36 55.41 -7.37 -42.53
N ARG A 37 54.85 -7.52 -43.74
CA ARG A 37 55.64 -7.80 -44.95
C ARG A 37 56.20 -6.54 -45.58
N THR A 38 55.35 -5.52 -45.73
CA THR A 38 55.72 -4.29 -46.45
C THR A 38 56.27 -3.19 -45.56
N LEU A 39 56.12 -3.34 -44.23
CA LEU A 39 56.43 -2.33 -43.21
C LEU A 39 55.70 -0.99 -43.43
N LYS A 40 54.66 -0.99 -44.27
CA LYS A 40 53.83 0.19 -44.53
C LYS A 40 52.68 0.28 -43.52
N PRO A 41 52.28 1.50 -43.11
CA PRO A 41 51.09 1.69 -42.30
C PRO A 41 49.83 1.17 -43.00
N GLU A 42 48.97 0.49 -42.24
CA GLU A 42 47.68 0.04 -42.74
C GLU A 42 46.71 1.21 -42.92
N LYS A 43 45.81 1.10 -43.91
CA LYS A 43 44.81 2.14 -44.18
C LYS A 43 43.72 2.10 -43.10
N ASP A 44 43.38 3.29 -42.60
CA ASP A 44 42.38 3.53 -41.54
C ASP A 44 42.75 2.94 -40.16
N GLY A 45 44.00 2.48 -40.02
CA GLY A 45 44.59 2.01 -38.76
C GLY A 45 45.31 3.10 -37.96
N LEU A 46 45.95 2.70 -36.86
CA LEU A 46 46.59 3.59 -35.88
C LEU A 46 47.72 4.46 -36.45
N PHE A 47 48.34 4.04 -37.57
CA PHE A 47 49.41 4.78 -38.21
C PHE A 47 49.05 5.32 -39.60
N CYS A 48 47.77 5.29 -39.97
CA CYS A 48 47.29 5.61 -41.32
C CYS A 48 47.84 6.95 -41.85
N GLU A 49 48.50 6.91 -43.00
CA GLU A 49 49.10 8.10 -43.62
C GLU A 49 48.07 9.13 -44.10
N ARG A 50 46.83 8.70 -44.38
CA ARG A 50 45.73 9.59 -44.78
C ARG A 50 45.34 10.54 -43.64
N ILE A 51 45.38 10.03 -42.41
CA ILE A 51 44.97 10.76 -41.20
C ILE A 51 46.16 11.58 -40.67
N PHE A 52 47.26 10.89 -40.36
CA PHE A 52 48.39 11.50 -39.67
C PHE A 52 49.39 12.18 -40.60
N GLY A 53 49.32 11.95 -41.91
CA GLY A 53 50.27 12.45 -42.90
C GLY A 53 51.32 11.39 -43.31
N PRO A 54 52.17 11.71 -44.29
CA PRO A 54 53.01 10.74 -44.98
C PRO A 54 54.14 10.19 -44.10
N TYR A 55 54.51 8.92 -44.27
CA TYR A 55 55.64 8.30 -43.57
C TYR A 55 57.00 8.85 -44.05
N LYS A 56 57.11 9.20 -45.33
CA LYS A 56 58.31 9.78 -45.95
C LYS A 56 58.05 11.22 -46.39
N ASP A 57 59.07 12.05 -46.31
CA ASP A 57 58.97 13.45 -46.71
C ASP A 57 58.56 13.59 -48.18
N PHE A 58 57.47 14.31 -48.42
CA PHE A 58 56.94 14.62 -49.75
C PHE A 58 56.69 13.39 -50.64
N GLU A 59 56.27 12.28 -50.04
CA GLU A 59 55.86 11.05 -50.74
C GLU A 59 54.51 10.55 -50.22
N CYS A 60 53.58 10.28 -51.12
CA CYS A 60 52.30 9.65 -50.77
C CYS A 60 52.41 8.11 -50.69
N ALA A 61 51.52 7.45 -49.93
CA ALA A 61 51.54 5.99 -49.68
C ALA A 61 51.72 5.11 -50.94
N CYS A 62 51.01 5.45 -52.02
CA CYS A 62 51.00 4.68 -53.27
C CYS A 62 52.17 5.01 -54.21
N GLY A 63 52.93 6.06 -53.92
CA GLY A 63 54.06 6.51 -54.72
C GLY A 63 53.70 7.28 -56.00
N LYS A 64 52.43 7.62 -56.24
CA LYS A 64 51.98 8.45 -57.39
C LYS A 64 52.65 9.83 -57.39
N TYR A 65 52.58 10.52 -56.25
CA TYR A 65 53.20 11.81 -56.03
C TYR A 65 54.45 11.66 -55.14
N LYS A 66 55.59 12.13 -55.65
CA LYS A 66 56.91 12.11 -54.99
C LYS A 66 57.65 13.41 -55.25
N ARG A 67 58.50 13.83 -54.30
CA ARG A 67 59.33 15.04 -54.31
C ARG A 67 58.55 16.31 -53.96
N VAL A 68 59.30 17.34 -53.57
CA VAL A 68 58.80 18.61 -53.03
C VAL A 68 57.82 19.35 -53.95
N ARG A 69 57.90 19.15 -55.28
CA ARG A 69 57.05 19.84 -56.27
C ARG A 69 55.55 19.62 -56.08
N TYR A 70 55.14 18.52 -55.45
CA TYR A 70 53.73 18.19 -55.21
C TYR A 70 53.26 18.56 -53.79
N LYS A 71 54.02 19.37 -53.06
CA LYS A 71 53.69 19.77 -51.68
C LYS A 71 52.27 20.32 -51.59
N GLY A 72 51.49 19.81 -50.64
CA GLY A 72 50.11 20.24 -50.36
C GLY A 72 49.04 19.56 -51.22
N ILE A 73 49.42 18.73 -52.19
CA ILE A 73 48.45 17.98 -53.00
C ILE A 73 48.00 16.73 -52.22
N VAL A 74 46.69 16.53 -52.14
CA VAL A 74 46.08 15.30 -51.62
C VAL A 74 45.95 14.28 -52.75
N CYS A 75 46.48 13.08 -52.57
CA CYS A 75 46.51 12.08 -53.63
C CYS A 75 45.14 11.44 -53.90
N ASP A 76 44.64 11.48 -55.14
CA ASP A 76 43.34 10.90 -55.51
C ASP A 76 43.24 9.38 -55.26
N LYS A 77 44.38 8.66 -55.31
CA LYS A 77 44.40 7.18 -55.16
C LYS A 77 44.46 6.73 -53.70
N CYS A 78 45.25 7.41 -52.87
CA CYS A 78 45.48 6.98 -51.48
C CYS A 78 44.99 7.97 -50.42
N GLY A 79 44.55 9.16 -50.82
CA GLY A 79 44.07 10.23 -49.92
C GLY A 79 45.16 10.87 -49.07
N VAL A 80 46.44 10.54 -49.27
CA VAL A 80 47.55 11.07 -48.49
C VAL A 80 47.99 12.42 -49.04
N GLU A 81 48.05 13.41 -48.17
CA GLU A 81 48.61 14.73 -48.48
C GLU A 81 50.14 14.67 -48.54
N VAL A 82 50.71 15.25 -49.60
CA VAL A 82 52.15 15.35 -49.76
C VAL A 82 52.70 16.47 -48.87
N ALA A 83 53.10 16.10 -47.66
CA ALA A 83 53.69 17.00 -46.66
C ALA A 83 55.04 16.46 -46.15
N ARG A 84 55.67 17.18 -45.21
CA ARG A 84 56.80 16.63 -44.44
C ARG A 84 56.27 15.60 -43.45
N ALA A 85 57.01 14.51 -43.21
CA ALA A 85 56.66 13.50 -42.22
C ALA A 85 56.54 14.08 -40.79
N LYS A 86 57.14 15.27 -40.54
CA LYS A 86 57.01 16.00 -39.28
C LYS A 86 55.54 16.26 -38.87
N VAL A 87 54.62 16.43 -39.82
CA VAL A 87 53.20 16.70 -39.50
C VAL A 87 52.54 15.58 -38.70
N ARG A 88 53.08 14.35 -38.76
CA ARG A 88 52.62 13.20 -37.94
C ARG A 88 52.77 13.41 -36.44
N ARG A 89 53.54 14.41 -36.01
CA ARG A 89 53.72 14.79 -34.60
C ARG A 89 52.71 15.83 -34.12
N GLU A 90 51.96 16.43 -35.04
CA GLU A 90 51.07 17.57 -34.78
C GLU A 90 49.61 17.24 -35.14
N ARG A 91 49.36 16.34 -36.11
CA ARG A 91 48.02 15.92 -36.52
C ARG A 91 47.41 14.94 -35.53
N MET A 92 46.21 15.25 -35.07
CA MET A 92 45.41 14.37 -34.22
C MET A 92 44.45 13.50 -35.05
N GLY A 93 44.19 12.29 -34.55
CA GLY A 93 43.11 11.42 -35.00
C GLY A 93 42.03 11.35 -33.92
N HIS A 94 40.86 10.81 -34.26
CA HIS A 94 39.82 10.50 -33.27
C HIS A 94 39.20 9.14 -33.54
N ILE A 95 38.44 8.64 -32.57
CA ILE A 95 37.61 7.44 -32.68
C ILE A 95 36.20 7.87 -32.27
N SER A 96 35.20 7.64 -33.12
CA SER A 96 33.80 7.81 -32.70
C SER A 96 33.38 6.56 -31.95
N LEU A 97 33.06 6.73 -30.67
CA LEU A 97 32.55 5.64 -29.86
C LEU A 97 31.07 5.43 -30.17
N ALA A 98 30.64 4.16 -30.21
CA ALA A 98 29.25 3.80 -30.43
C ALA A 98 28.36 4.14 -29.22
N ALA A 99 28.96 4.18 -28.03
CA ALA A 99 28.30 4.56 -26.78
C ALA A 99 29.14 5.63 -26.05
N PRO A 100 28.49 6.53 -25.29
CA PRO A 100 29.21 7.47 -24.42
C PRO A 100 30.08 6.74 -23.40
N VAL A 101 31.18 7.37 -23.00
CA VAL A 101 32.05 6.89 -21.92
C VAL A 101 32.42 8.04 -20.99
N THR A 102 32.57 7.76 -19.71
CA THR A 102 33.05 8.75 -18.75
C THR A 102 34.56 8.80 -18.73
N HIS A 103 35.13 9.99 -18.59
CA HIS A 103 36.57 10.13 -18.42
C HIS A 103 36.96 9.77 -16.97
N ILE A 104 37.88 8.82 -16.80
CA ILE A 104 38.24 8.24 -15.51
C ILE A 104 38.65 9.26 -14.44
N TRP A 105 39.26 10.39 -14.84
CA TRP A 105 39.64 11.47 -13.91
C TRP A 105 38.44 12.10 -13.19
N PHE A 106 37.28 12.21 -13.83
CA PHE A 106 36.09 12.81 -13.21
C PHE A 106 35.25 11.79 -12.45
N ALA A 107 35.31 10.52 -12.84
CA ALA A 107 34.61 9.42 -12.17
C ALA A 107 35.36 8.91 -10.93
N LYS A 108 36.63 8.49 -11.08
CA LYS A 108 37.46 7.87 -10.01
C LYS A 108 38.43 8.82 -9.32
N GLY A 109 38.58 10.06 -9.80
CA GLY A 109 39.38 11.06 -9.09
C GLY A 109 38.86 11.26 -7.67
N VAL A 110 39.75 11.47 -6.70
CA VAL A 110 39.35 11.73 -5.31
C VAL A 110 39.55 13.22 -5.01
N PRO A 111 38.50 13.99 -4.67
CA PRO A 111 37.09 13.59 -4.65
C PRO A 111 36.49 13.50 -6.06
N SER A 112 35.48 12.63 -6.24
CA SER A 112 34.84 12.39 -7.54
C SER A 112 34.10 13.65 -7.98
N ARG A 113 34.47 14.21 -9.14
CA ARG A 113 33.86 15.45 -9.63
C ARG A 113 32.42 15.20 -10.09
N LEU A 114 32.17 14.05 -10.72
CA LEU A 114 30.82 13.63 -11.10
C LEU A 114 29.98 13.29 -9.87
N GLY A 115 30.55 12.57 -8.89
CA GLY A 115 29.84 12.25 -7.65
C GLY A 115 29.42 13.50 -6.87
N LEU A 116 30.28 14.52 -6.81
CA LEU A 116 29.95 15.80 -6.18
C LEU A 116 28.92 16.61 -6.96
N LEU A 117 28.92 16.52 -8.30
CA LEU A 117 28.00 17.28 -9.14
C LEU A 117 26.57 16.71 -9.06
N LEU A 118 26.45 15.39 -8.95
CA LEU A 118 25.18 14.67 -8.95
C LEU A 118 24.72 14.27 -7.54
N ASP A 119 25.44 14.66 -6.50
CA ASP A 119 25.24 14.20 -5.11
C ASP A 119 25.15 12.66 -4.97
N ILE A 120 25.96 11.93 -5.75
CA ILE A 120 26.05 10.47 -5.70
C ILE A 120 27.35 10.02 -5.03
N ALA A 121 27.24 9.04 -4.13
CA ALA A 121 28.40 8.37 -3.54
C ALA A 121 29.29 7.74 -4.63
N PRO A 122 30.64 7.92 -4.60
CA PRO A 122 31.53 7.43 -5.66
C PRO A 122 31.40 5.93 -5.98
N ARG A 123 31.10 5.10 -4.97
CA ARG A 123 30.87 3.66 -5.15
C ARG A 123 29.60 3.36 -5.95
N THR A 124 28.53 4.14 -5.74
CA THR A 124 27.27 3.98 -6.45
C THR A 124 27.43 4.45 -7.90
N LEU A 125 28.08 5.61 -8.11
CA LEU A 125 28.42 6.10 -9.44
C LEU A 125 29.24 5.07 -10.24
N GLU A 126 30.23 4.45 -9.60
CA GLU A 126 31.05 3.40 -10.21
C GLU A 126 30.19 2.22 -10.69
N ARG A 127 29.24 1.78 -9.87
CA ARG A 127 28.32 0.68 -10.24
C ARG A 127 27.41 1.04 -11.41
N VAL A 128 26.93 2.28 -11.50
CA VAL A 128 26.14 2.74 -12.64
C VAL A 128 26.99 2.79 -13.91
N VAL A 129 28.17 3.42 -13.85
CA VAL A 129 29.08 3.56 -15.00
C VAL A 129 29.56 2.21 -15.54
N TYR A 130 29.76 1.22 -14.66
CA TYR A 130 30.17 -0.14 -15.04
C TYR A 130 28.99 -1.12 -15.24
N PHE A 131 27.79 -0.62 -15.54
CA PHE A 131 26.64 -1.44 -15.94
C PHE A 131 26.18 -2.47 -14.87
N ALA A 132 26.41 -2.18 -13.59
CA ALA A 132 26.01 -3.05 -12.47
C ALA A 132 24.68 -2.62 -11.81
N GLN A 133 24.32 -1.33 -11.92
CA GLN A 133 23.07 -0.79 -11.40
C GLN A 133 22.46 0.20 -12.39
N TYR A 134 21.14 0.32 -12.34
CA TYR A 134 20.39 1.32 -13.09
C TYR A 134 20.23 2.58 -12.25
N VAL A 135 20.16 3.74 -12.90
CA VAL A 135 19.77 5.00 -12.28
C VAL A 135 18.52 5.52 -12.97
N VAL A 136 17.53 5.97 -12.19
CA VAL A 136 16.32 6.60 -12.72
C VAL A 136 16.70 7.97 -13.28
N THR A 137 16.37 8.20 -14.55
CA THR A 137 16.69 9.45 -15.27
C THR A 137 15.48 10.36 -15.40
N GLU A 138 14.29 9.80 -15.56
CA GLU A 138 13.04 10.56 -15.73
C GLU A 138 11.91 9.91 -14.94
N VAL A 139 11.01 10.73 -14.37
CA VAL A 139 9.79 10.26 -13.70
C VAL A 139 8.57 11.02 -14.22
N HIS A 140 7.57 10.29 -14.69
CA HIS A 140 6.29 10.81 -15.12
C HIS A 140 5.33 10.91 -13.93
N GLU A 141 5.27 12.10 -13.32
CA GLU A 141 4.51 12.38 -12.10
C GLU A 141 3.01 12.02 -12.17
N GLU A 142 2.35 12.28 -13.30
CA GLU A 142 0.93 11.94 -13.52
C GLU A 142 0.72 10.41 -13.58
N ALA A 143 1.55 9.72 -14.37
CA ALA A 143 1.53 8.27 -14.46
C ALA A 143 1.82 7.62 -13.10
N ARG A 144 2.74 8.20 -12.30
CA ARG A 144 3.04 7.72 -10.94
C ARG A 144 1.83 7.79 -10.02
N LYS A 145 1.11 8.92 -10.01
CA LYS A 145 -0.10 9.09 -9.18
C LYS A 145 -1.18 8.09 -9.57
N HIS A 146 -1.41 7.94 -10.87
CA HIS A 146 -2.39 6.98 -11.37
C HIS A 146 -2.00 5.53 -11.05
N ALA A 147 -0.72 5.17 -11.21
CA ALA A 147 -0.22 3.85 -10.84
C ALA A 147 -0.38 3.58 -9.33
N LEU A 148 -0.17 4.59 -8.49
CA LEU A 148 -0.39 4.48 -7.04
C LEU A 148 -1.87 4.23 -6.72
N GLU A 149 -2.79 4.95 -7.37
CA GLU A 149 -4.24 4.74 -7.21
C GLU A 149 -4.66 3.33 -7.64
N LEU A 150 -4.17 2.85 -8.79
CA LEU A 150 -4.43 1.50 -9.28
C LEU A 150 -3.90 0.43 -8.31
N LEU A 151 -2.68 0.61 -7.80
CA LEU A 151 -2.06 -0.31 -6.86
C LEU A 151 -2.85 -0.38 -5.54
N LEU A 152 -3.32 0.77 -5.03
CA LEU A 152 -4.17 0.80 -3.84
C LEU A 152 -5.51 0.09 -4.07
N ALA A 153 -6.13 0.27 -5.24
CA ALA A 153 -7.34 -0.44 -5.60
C ALA A 153 -7.11 -1.96 -5.75
N GLU A 154 -5.97 -2.38 -6.28
CA GLU A 154 -5.57 -3.79 -6.37
C GLU A 154 -5.39 -4.42 -4.99
N ILE A 155 -4.75 -3.71 -4.05
CA ILE A 155 -4.60 -4.14 -2.65
C ILE A 155 -5.99 -4.37 -2.02
N ASP A 156 -6.91 -3.41 -2.16
CA ASP A 156 -8.26 -3.52 -1.59
C ASP A 156 -9.05 -4.70 -2.22
N GLY A 157 -8.87 -4.93 -3.53
CA GLY A 157 -9.42 -6.07 -4.24
C GLY A 157 -8.89 -7.40 -3.71
N GLU A 158 -7.58 -7.52 -3.50
CA GLU A 158 -6.94 -8.73 -3.00
C GLU A 158 -7.31 -9.00 -1.53
N VAL A 159 -7.39 -7.97 -0.69
CA VAL A 159 -7.93 -8.10 0.68
C VAL A 159 -9.35 -8.65 0.64
N SER A 160 -10.22 -8.08 -0.19
CA SER A 160 -11.61 -8.52 -0.31
C SER A 160 -11.71 -9.96 -0.79
N ARG A 161 -10.85 -10.37 -1.73
CA ARG A 161 -10.79 -11.75 -2.24
C ARG A 161 -10.37 -12.75 -1.17
N ARG A 162 -9.28 -12.49 -0.45
CA ARG A 162 -8.79 -13.38 0.61
C ARG A 162 -9.72 -13.41 1.83
N GLN A 163 -10.46 -12.33 2.09
CA GLN A 163 -11.42 -12.24 3.19
C GLN A 163 -12.83 -12.74 2.85
N GLY A 164 -13.16 -12.99 1.58
CA GLY A 164 -14.52 -13.26 1.12
C GLY A 164 -15.21 -14.40 1.89
N ASP A 165 -14.54 -15.55 2.02
CA ASP A 165 -15.09 -16.72 2.72
C ASP A 165 -15.29 -16.46 4.22
N LEU A 166 -14.33 -15.78 4.86
CA LEU A 166 -14.43 -15.40 6.27
C LEU A 166 -15.55 -14.39 6.49
N GLY A 167 -15.69 -13.41 5.60
CA GLY A 167 -16.76 -12.42 5.63
C GLY A 167 -18.12 -13.09 5.56
N ASN A 168 -18.32 -13.99 4.60
CA ASN A 168 -19.56 -14.76 4.45
C ASN A 168 -19.90 -15.56 5.72
N ARG A 169 -18.91 -16.22 6.34
CA ARG A 169 -19.09 -16.97 7.59
C ARG A 169 -19.51 -16.07 8.75
N ILE A 170 -18.89 -14.91 8.90
CA ILE A 170 -19.23 -13.93 9.94
C ILE A 170 -20.66 -13.43 9.72
N THR A 171 -20.99 -13.00 8.51
CA THR A 171 -22.33 -12.49 8.17
C THR A 171 -23.42 -13.54 8.41
N LEU A 172 -23.19 -14.78 7.98
CA LEU A 172 -24.16 -15.87 8.21
C LEU A 172 -24.38 -16.10 9.71
N ARG A 173 -23.31 -16.10 10.51
CA ARG A 173 -23.41 -16.34 11.95
C ARG A 173 -24.09 -15.18 12.68
N GLU A 174 -23.84 -13.93 12.27
CA GLU A 174 -24.54 -12.75 12.77
C GLU A 174 -26.04 -12.80 12.44
N GLN A 175 -26.42 -13.24 11.23
CA GLN A 175 -27.82 -13.47 10.85
C GLN A 175 -28.48 -14.56 11.71
N MET A 176 -27.79 -15.68 11.95
CA MET A 176 -28.29 -16.74 12.83
C MET A 176 -28.52 -16.24 14.26
N LEU A 177 -27.59 -15.46 14.83
CA LEU A 177 -27.80 -14.88 16.17
C LEU A 177 -29.01 -13.93 16.19
N SER A 178 -29.16 -13.08 15.17
CA SER A 178 -30.32 -12.18 15.09
C SER A 178 -31.63 -12.96 15.07
N HIS A 179 -31.66 -14.12 14.42
CA HIS A 179 -32.82 -15.00 14.43
C HIS A 179 -33.04 -15.63 15.81
N GLU A 180 -32.01 -16.22 16.43
CA GLU A 180 -32.08 -16.83 17.77
C GLU A 180 -32.51 -15.82 18.85
N LEU A 181 -31.99 -14.59 18.81
CA LEU A 181 -32.42 -13.50 19.71
C LEU A 181 -33.88 -13.10 19.48
N GLY A 182 -34.33 -13.11 18.22
CA GLY A 182 -35.72 -12.90 17.87
C GLY A 182 -36.65 -13.96 18.47
N GLU A 183 -36.25 -15.24 18.43
CA GLU A 183 -37.01 -16.33 19.07
C GLU A 183 -37.09 -16.17 20.59
N ILE A 184 -35.99 -15.78 21.25
CA ILE A 184 -35.98 -15.54 22.70
C ILE A 184 -36.93 -14.38 23.06
N ALA A 185 -36.89 -13.29 22.29
CA ALA A 185 -37.79 -12.16 22.49
C ALA A 185 -39.27 -12.56 22.29
N GLN A 186 -39.57 -13.36 21.26
CA GLN A 186 -40.93 -13.87 21.05
C GLN A 186 -41.40 -14.78 22.18
N ARG A 187 -40.54 -15.67 22.70
CA ARG A 187 -40.87 -16.53 23.85
C ARG A 187 -41.14 -15.72 25.11
N LYS A 188 -40.31 -14.69 25.37
CA LYS A 188 -40.52 -13.76 26.47
C LYS A 188 -41.90 -13.10 26.37
N GLU A 189 -42.22 -12.53 25.20
CA GLU A 189 -43.51 -11.87 24.98
C GLU A 189 -44.70 -12.83 25.17
N ALA A 190 -44.59 -14.06 24.66
CA ALA A 190 -45.64 -15.08 24.81
C ALA A 190 -45.86 -15.44 26.29
N GLN A 191 -44.79 -15.63 27.07
CA GLN A 191 -44.89 -15.93 28.51
C GLN A 191 -45.41 -14.74 29.32
N HIS A 192 -45.05 -13.51 28.95
CA HIS A 192 -45.61 -12.32 29.56
C HIS A 192 -47.12 -12.22 29.31
N LYS A 193 -47.57 -12.51 28.08
CA LYS A 193 -48.99 -12.54 27.72
C LYS A 193 -49.76 -13.64 28.46
N GLU A 194 -49.20 -14.84 28.56
CA GLU A 194 -49.82 -15.93 29.33
C GLU A 194 -49.94 -15.56 30.82
N ALA A 195 -48.93 -14.89 31.38
CA ALA A 195 -48.98 -14.37 32.75
C ALA A 195 -50.01 -13.23 32.92
N ASP A 196 -50.23 -12.39 31.91
CA ASP A 196 -51.32 -11.40 31.90
C ASP A 196 -52.71 -12.06 31.86
N ASP A 197 -52.88 -13.09 31.04
CA ASP A 197 -54.13 -13.86 30.95
C ASP A 197 -54.39 -14.61 32.28
N GLU A 198 -53.35 -15.17 32.91
CA GLU A 198 -53.42 -15.80 34.24
C GLU A 198 -53.80 -14.77 35.32
N LEU A 199 -53.22 -13.57 35.29
CA LEU A 199 -53.55 -12.47 36.19
C LEU A 199 -55.02 -12.08 36.07
N ALA A 200 -55.51 -11.86 34.85
CA ALA A 200 -56.90 -11.52 34.60
C ALA A 200 -57.85 -12.60 35.14
N SER A 201 -57.56 -13.88 34.87
CA SER A 201 -58.38 -15.00 35.37
C SER A 201 -58.36 -15.12 36.89
N GLN A 202 -57.22 -14.90 37.55
CA GLN A 202 -57.12 -14.98 39.01
C GLN A 202 -57.80 -13.79 39.69
N ILE A 203 -57.68 -12.58 39.13
CA ILE A 203 -58.42 -11.40 39.59
C ILE A 203 -59.92 -11.63 39.45
N ASP A 204 -60.39 -12.11 38.29
CA ASP A 204 -61.81 -12.40 38.07
C ASP A 204 -62.35 -13.45 39.05
N ALA A 205 -61.55 -14.48 39.38
CA ALA A 205 -61.90 -15.48 40.39
C ALA A 205 -61.99 -14.86 41.80
N VAL A 206 -61.01 -14.06 42.21
CA VAL A 206 -61.02 -13.34 43.51
C VAL A 206 -62.21 -12.40 43.61
N MET A 207 -62.49 -11.64 42.55
CA MET A 207 -63.61 -10.70 42.49
C MET A 207 -64.96 -11.42 42.46
N GLY A 208 -65.05 -12.59 41.80
CA GLY A 208 -66.23 -13.45 41.82
C GLY A 208 -66.51 -14.03 43.21
N GLU A 209 -65.48 -14.54 43.89
CA GLU A 209 -65.54 -15.02 45.28
C GLU A 209 -65.96 -13.90 46.24
N ALA A 210 -65.35 -12.72 46.10
CA ALA A 210 -65.65 -11.55 46.91
C ALA A 210 -67.09 -11.06 46.69
N LYS A 211 -67.57 -11.03 45.45
CA LYS A 211 -68.94 -10.62 45.11
C LYS A 211 -69.98 -11.60 45.66
N ALA A 212 -69.74 -12.90 45.54
CA ALA A 212 -70.61 -13.93 46.13
C ALA A 212 -70.65 -13.83 47.67
N MET A 213 -69.50 -13.54 48.31
CA MET A 213 -69.42 -13.34 49.76
C MET A 213 -70.05 -12.01 50.19
N GLU A 214 -69.95 -10.94 49.39
CA GLU A 214 -70.67 -9.69 49.62
C GLU A 214 -72.19 -9.87 49.52
N GLU A 215 -72.68 -10.62 48.53
CA GLU A 215 -74.11 -10.93 48.37
C GLU A 215 -74.64 -11.78 49.54
N ASP A 216 -73.89 -12.78 50.01
CA ASP A 216 -74.23 -13.58 51.19
C ASP A 216 -74.26 -12.73 52.47
N LEU A 217 -73.24 -11.89 52.69
CA LEU A 217 -73.19 -10.99 53.85
C LEU A 217 -74.27 -9.90 53.82
N GLN A 218 -74.66 -9.41 52.64
CA GLN A 218 -75.78 -8.48 52.49
C GLN A 218 -77.13 -9.14 52.82
N SER A 219 -77.31 -10.43 52.49
CA SER A 219 -78.53 -11.17 52.80
C SER A 219 -78.69 -11.49 54.30
N ARG A 220 -77.58 -11.47 55.06
CA ARG A 220 -77.51 -11.82 56.49
C ARG A 220 -77.23 -10.62 57.41
N LEU A 221 -77.53 -9.41 56.93
CA LEU A 221 -77.33 -8.17 57.67
C LEU A 221 -78.09 -8.21 59.02
N GLY A 222 -77.38 -8.05 60.14
CA GLY A 222 -77.96 -8.07 61.48
C GLY A 222 -78.01 -9.45 62.17
N GLU A 223 -77.49 -10.52 61.55
CA GLU A 223 -77.31 -11.82 62.22
C GLU A 223 -75.97 -11.89 62.99
N LYS A 224 -75.94 -12.68 64.09
CA LYS A 224 -74.71 -12.95 64.85
C LYS A 224 -73.90 -14.10 64.21
N LEU A 225 -72.61 -13.86 63.98
CA LEU A 225 -71.68 -14.81 63.38
C LEU A 225 -71.49 -16.06 64.27
N ARG A 226 -71.83 -17.24 63.72
CA ARG A 226 -71.69 -18.55 64.41
C ARG A 226 -70.24 -19.07 64.47
N GLY A 227 -69.33 -18.51 63.66
CA GLY A 227 -67.90 -18.88 63.57
C GLY A 227 -67.05 -17.73 63.03
N LYS A 228 -65.72 -17.92 62.97
CA LYS A 228 -64.77 -16.95 62.42
C LYS A 228 -65.00 -16.83 60.90
N LEU A 229 -65.18 -15.62 60.39
CA LEU A 229 -65.29 -15.37 58.95
C LEU A 229 -63.92 -15.01 58.40
N THR A 230 -63.43 -15.78 57.43
CA THR A 230 -62.13 -15.58 56.79
C THR A 230 -62.32 -15.52 55.27
N PHE A 231 -61.73 -14.52 54.62
CA PHE A 231 -61.62 -14.46 53.16
C PHE A 231 -60.19 -14.81 52.80
N ARG A 232 -60.00 -16.01 52.25
CA ARG A 232 -58.68 -16.65 52.09
C ARG A 232 -57.89 -16.62 53.41
N ASP A 233 -56.83 -15.82 53.50
CA ASP A 233 -55.93 -15.76 54.65
C ASP A 233 -56.23 -14.61 55.63
N GLU A 234 -57.14 -13.70 55.29
CA GLU A 234 -57.49 -12.56 56.15
C GLU A 234 -58.80 -12.81 56.94
N ALA A 235 -58.77 -12.45 58.22
CA ALA A 235 -59.92 -12.55 59.11
C ALA A 235 -60.83 -11.31 58.94
N VAL A 236 -62.02 -11.54 58.39
CA VAL A 236 -62.99 -10.48 58.09
C VAL A 236 -63.89 -10.17 59.29
N ALA A 237 -64.17 -11.15 60.17
CA ALA A 237 -64.91 -10.96 61.42
C ALA A 237 -64.71 -12.12 62.43
N GLN A 238 -64.83 -11.83 63.74
CA GLN A 238 -64.68 -12.81 64.82
C GLN A 238 -66.01 -13.44 65.28
N ARG A 239 -65.93 -14.58 65.98
CA ARG A 239 -67.10 -15.32 66.48
C ARG A 239 -67.89 -14.46 67.46
N GLY A 240 -69.15 -14.18 67.14
CA GLY A 240 -70.08 -13.42 68.00
C GLY A 240 -70.31 -11.96 67.62
N GLU A 241 -69.62 -11.42 66.62
CA GLU A 241 -69.84 -10.07 66.09
C GLU A 241 -71.11 -10.01 65.22
N GLU A 242 -71.79 -8.86 65.24
CA GLU A 242 -72.96 -8.57 64.39
C GLU A 242 -72.49 -8.08 63.02
N ILE A 243 -73.13 -8.55 61.96
CA ILE A 243 -72.79 -8.19 60.58
C ILE A 243 -73.20 -6.71 60.33
N THR A 244 -72.22 -5.80 60.37
CA THR A 244 -72.38 -4.35 60.15
C THR A 244 -71.73 -3.90 58.82
N ARG A 245 -71.93 -2.64 58.43
CA ARG A 245 -71.23 -2.04 57.27
C ARG A 245 -69.69 -2.09 57.39
N GLU A 246 -69.15 -2.22 58.59
CA GLU A 246 -67.70 -2.37 58.82
C GLU A 246 -67.19 -3.75 58.39
N THR A 247 -67.98 -4.81 58.56
CA THR A 247 -67.62 -6.16 58.07
C THR A 247 -67.56 -6.23 56.53
N ILE A 248 -68.42 -5.47 55.83
CA ILE A 248 -68.36 -5.33 54.36
C ILE A 248 -67.13 -4.52 53.94
N LYS A 249 -66.76 -3.48 54.69
CA LYS A 249 -65.53 -2.72 54.43
C LYS A 249 -64.28 -3.58 54.65
N ALA A 250 -64.25 -4.37 55.72
CA ALA A 250 -63.19 -5.34 55.99
C ALA A 250 -63.08 -6.41 54.89
N LEU A 251 -64.20 -6.87 54.32
CA LEU A 251 -64.19 -7.76 53.17
C LEU A 251 -63.61 -7.08 51.91
N LYS A 252 -63.94 -5.81 51.65
CA LYS A 252 -63.36 -5.04 50.53
C LYS A 252 -61.87 -4.81 50.69
N ASP A 253 -61.43 -4.48 51.90
CA ASP A 253 -60.01 -4.30 52.21
C ASP A 253 -59.25 -5.64 52.06
N ALA A 254 -59.84 -6.75 52.51
CA ALA A 254 -59.30 -8.10 52.33
C ALA A 254 -59.28 -8.57 50.87
N THR A 255 -60.30 -8.20 50.09
CA THR A 255 -60.33 -8.46 48.64
C THR A 255 -59.21 -7.69 47.94
N ARG A 256 -58.99 -6.43 48.31
CA ARG A 256 -57.92 -5.60 47.75
C ARG A 256 -56.54 -6.13 48.12
N ALA A 257 -56.36 -6.61 49.36
CA ALA A 257 -55.13 -7.27 49.78
C ALA A 257 -54.89 -8.59 49.01
N ALA A 258 -55.93 -9.37 48.77
CA ALA A 258 -55.86 -10.60 47.96
C ALA A 258 -55.59 -10.34 46.47
N VAL A 259 -56.11 -9.26 45.90
CA VAL A 259 -55.77 -8.84 44.53
C VAL A 259 -54.32 -8.37 44.46
N ASN A 260 -53.86 -7.56 45.41
CA ASN A 260 -52.47 -7.09 45.45
C ASN A 260 -51.48 -8.26 45.57
N SER A 261 -51.78 -9.29 46.37
CA SER A 261 -50.89 -10.45 46.51
C SER A 261 -50.81 -11.29 45.22
N VAL A 262 -51.91 -11.38 44.48
CA VAL A 262 -51.95 -12.01 43.15
C VAL A 262 -51.16 -11.18 42.13
N GLU A 263 -51.33 -9.85 42.12
CA GLU A 263 -50.57 -8.92 41.27
C GLU A 263 -49.06 -9.00 41.55
N GLU A 264 -48.64 -8.99 42.81
CA GLU A 264 -47.24 -9.15 43.21
C GLU A 264 -46.66 -10.51 42.80
N GLY A 265 -47.45 -11.58 42.96
CA GLY A 265 -47.05 -12.93 42.54
C GLY A 265 -46.81 -13.04 41.03
N ILE A 266 -47.73 -12.51 40.22
CA ILE A 266 -47.57 -12.49 38.76
C ILE A 266 -46.45 -11.52 38.33
N ALA A 267 -46.34 -10.35 38.97
CA ALA A 267 -45.25 -9.40 38.70
C ALA A 267 -43.88 -10.03 38.96
N SER A 268 -43.73 -10.81 40.05
CA SER A 268 -42.51 -11.58 40.32
C SER A 268 -42.23 -12.62 39.24
N LYS A 269 -43.24 -13.42 38.84
CA LYS A 269 -43.08 -14.39 37.75
C LYS A 269 -42.62 -13.73 36.44
N LYS A 270 -43.21 -12.59 36.08
CA LYS A 270 -42.82 -11.82 34.88
C LYS A 270 -41.39 -11.25 34.99
N ALA A 271 -41.01 -10.76 36.16
CA ALA A 271 -39.65 -10.30 36.41
C ALA A 271 -38.64 -11.45 36.24
N ASP A 272 -38.94 -12.64 36.76
CA ASP A 272 -38.11 -13.83 36.61
C ASP A 272 -37.99 -14.25 35.14
N VAL A 273 -39.10 -14.29 34.40
CA VAL A 273 -39.11 -14.58 32.95
C VAL A 273 -38.25 -13.59 32.18
N SER A 274 -38.38 -12.29 32.46
CA SER A 274 -37.56 -11.25 31.82
C SER A 274 -36.08 -11.47 32.12
N LEU A 275 -35.74 -11.73 33.38
CA LEU A 275 -34.36 -11.91 33.82
C LEU A 275 -33.72 -13.15 33.18
N MET A 276 -34.47 -14.25 33.05
CA MET A 276 -34.04 -15.45 32.34
C MET A 276 -33.85 -15.21 30.83
N ALA A 277 -34.78 -14.50 30.18
CA ALA A 277 -34.69 -14.19 28.76
C ALA A 277 -33.50 -13.25 28.44
N ASP A 278 -33.26 -12.26 29.30
CA ASP A 278 -32.16 -11.32 29.15
C ASP A 278 -30.80 -12.04 29.39
N ALA A 279 -30.73 -12.92 30.40
CA ALA A 279 -29.56 -13.77 30.64
C ALA A 279 -29.27 -14.73 29.47
N ALA A 280 -30.30 -15.37 28.91
CA ALA A 280 -30.16 -16.26 27.75
C ALA A 280 -29.69 -15.48 26.51
N SER A 281 -30.24 -14.28 26.28
CA SER A 281 -29.82 -13.40 25.18
C SER A 281 -28.36 -12.97 25.33
N GLN A 282 -27.94 -12.62 26.54
CA GLN A 282 -26.57 -12.24 26.82
C GLN A 282 -25.60 -13.42 26.64
N GLN A 283 -25.96 -14.61 27.12
CA GLN A 283 -25.17 -15.82 26.91
C GLN A 283 -24.96 -16.13 25.43
N LYS A 284 -26.00 -15.96 24.60
CA LYS A 284 -25.89 -16.13 23.14
C LYS A 284 -24.99 -15.09 22.48
N ARG A 285 -25.04 -13.82 22.91
CA ARG A 285 -24.13 -12.77 22.45
C ARG A 285 -22.67 -13.06 22.82
N ASP A 286 -22.44 -13.50 24.06
CA ASP A 286 -21.10 -13.85 24.53
C ASP A 286 -20.54 -15.07 23.81
N GLN A 287 -21.38 -16.07 23.51
CA GLN A 287 -21.01 -17.21 22.69
C GLN A 287 -20.64 -16.78 21.27
N LEU A 288 -21.44 -15.92 20.64
CA LEU A 288 -21.13 -15.38 19.31
C LEU A 288 -19.79 -14.64 19.32
N ASN A 289 -19.57 -13.76 20.30
CA ASN A 289 -18.32 -13.01 20.40
C ASN A 289 -17.11 -13.95 20.51
N LYS A 290 -17.21 -15.05 21.28
CA LYS A 290 -16.16 -16.07 21.37
C LYS A 290 -15.92 -16.79 20.04
N GLU A 291 -16.96 -17.02 19.25
CA GLU A 291 -16.86 -17.66 17.92
C GLU A 291 -16.33 -16.70 16.84
N LEU A 292 -16.71 -15.42 16.88
CA LEU A 292 -16.34 -14.42 15.88
C LEU A 292 -14.98 -13.77 16.13
N ASP A 293 -14.55 -13.61 17.38
CA ASP A 293 -13.25 -13.01 17.72
C ASP A 293 -12.06 -13.65 16.98
N PRO A 294 -11.91 -14.99 16.90
CA PRO A 294 -10.82 -15.59 16.12
C PRO A 294 -10.97 -15.33 14.61
N LEU A 295 -12.18 -15.30 14.06
CA LEU A 295 -12.42 -15.01 12.64
C LEU A 295 -12.09 -13.55 12.29
N ARG A 296 -12.46 -12.61 13.16
CA ARG A 296 -12.13 -11.18 13.03
C ARG A 296 -10.62 -10.96 13.13
N LYS A 297 -9.95 -11.65 14.05
CA LYS A 297 -8.47 -11.66 14.15
C LYS A 297 -7.83 -12.21 12.88
N GLN A 298 -8.37 -13.29 12.30
CA GLN A 298 -7.89 -13.84 11.03
C GLN A 298 -8.08 -12.84 9.87
N GLN A 299 -9.24 -12.17 9.78
CA GLN A 299 -9.44 -11.11 8.78
C GLN A 299 -8.42 -9.98 8.93
N ALA A 300 -8.20 -9.48 10.15
CA ALA A 300 -7.20 -8.46 10.41
C ALA A 300 -5.80 -8.91 9.99
N ALA A 301 -5.41 -10.14 10.35
CA ALA A 301 -4.12 -10.71 9.98
C ALA A 301 -3.94 -10.81 8.45
N ILE A 302 -4.96 -11.25 7.71
CA ILE A 302 -4.93 -11.32 6.24
C ILE A 302 -4.74 -9.92 5.64
N ARG A 303 -5.45 -8.91 6.17
CA ARG A 303 -5.30 -7.53 5.71
C ARG A 303 -3.87 -7.02 5.92
N ASP A 304 -3.29 -7.29 7.09
CA ASP A 304 -1.93 -6.87 7.41
C ASP A 304 -0.89 -7.62 6.57
N GLU A 305 -1.11 -8.90 6.30
CA GLU A 305 -0.26 -9.72 5.42
C GLU A 305 -0.24 -9.16 3.99
N VAL A 306 -1.41 -8.96 3.38
CA VAL A 306 -1.52 -8.36 2.03
C VAL A 306 -0.88 -6.96 2.03
N LYS A 307 -1.17 -6.12 3.03
CA LYS A 307 -0.56 -4.79 3.10
C LYS A 307 0.96 -4.86 3.17
N THR A 308 1.53 -5.85 3.85
CA THR A 308 2.97 -6.07 3.96
C THR A 308 3.57 -6.53 2.64
N GLU A 309 2.88 -7.42 1.89
CA GLU A 309 3.29 -7.88 0.56
C GLU A 309 3.49 -6.70 -0.42
N TYR A 310 2.57 -5.74 -0.43
CA TYR A 310 2.61 -4.59 -1.36
C TYR A 310 3.33 -3.36 -0.81
N GLN A 311 3.73 -3.37 0.47
CA GLN A 311 4.28 -2.18 1.15
C GLN A 311 5.53 -1.62 0.45
N ALA A 312 6.38 -2.51 -0.08
CA ALA A 312 7.61 -2.11 -0.77
C ALA A 312 7.29 -1.30 -2.04
N SER A 313 6.40 -1.80 -2.90
CA SER A 313 6.00 -1.12 -4.15
C SER A 313 5.30 0.21 -3.88
N VAL A 314 4.41 0.27 -2.88
CA VAL A 314 3.73 1.52 -2.48
C VAL A 314 4.75 2.55 -2.01
N ARG A 315 5.63 2.18 -1.07
CA ARG A 315 6.66 3.10 -0.56
C ARG A 315 7.62 3.55 -1.65
N TRP A 316 7.93 2.68 -2.60
CA TRP A 316 8.78 3.02 -3.72
C TRP A 316 8.12 4.07 -4.61
N LEU A 317 6.87 3.87 -5.04
CA LEU A 317 6.11 4.88 -5.80
C LEU A 317 5.93 6.19 -5.03
N GLU A 318 5.69 6.15 -3.72
CA GLU A 318 5.55 7.36 -2.91
C GLU A 318 6.84 8.18 -2.84
N ARG A 319 7.99 7.51 -2.78
CA ARG A 319 9.32 8.13 -2.69
C ARG A 319 9.90 8.52 -4.04
N LEU A 320 9.49 7.84 -5.10
CA LEU A 320 9.96 8.11 -6.46
C LEU A 320 9.57 9.53 -6.83
N ARG A 321 10.55 10.36 -7.13
CA ARG A 321 10.41 11.75 -7.56
C ARG A 321 11.32 11.97 -8.76
N ASP A 322 10.99 12.96 -9.57
CA ASP A 322 11.88 13.36 -10.64
C ASP A 322 13.28 13.72 -10.06
N PRO A 323 14.36 13.09 -10.56
CA PRO A 323 15.69 13.24 -9.98
C PRO A 323 16.24 14.66 -10.14
N VAL A 324 15.84 15.37 -11.21
CA VAL A 324 16.27 16.76 -11.46
C VAL A 324 15.51 17.73 -10.55
N ALA A 325 14.20 17.51 -10.36
CA ALA A 325 13.38 18.40 -9.53
C ALA A 325 13.63 18.21 -8.02
N SER A 326 13.98 16.99 -7.60
CA SER A 326 14.14 16.63 -6.19
C SER A 326 15.57 16.54 -5.70
N ASP A 327 16.55 16.73 -6.59
CA ASP A 327 17.99 16.61 -6.33
C ASP A 327 18.33 15.28 -5.63
N ASN A 328 17.65 14.21 -6.02
CA ASN A 328 17.73 12.90 -5.40
C ASN A 328 17.69 11.80 -6.46
N LEU A 329 18.82 11.13 -6.64
CA LEU A 329 18.97 10.07 -7.62
C LEU A 329 18.63 8.71 -7.02
N VAL A 330 17.67 8.03 -7.64
CA VAL A 330 17.26 6.68 -7.26
C VAL A 330 18.04 5.68 -8.10
N VAL A 331 18.73 4.75 -7.42
CA VAL A 331 19.50 3.68 -8.05
C VAL A 331 18.82 2.35 -7.78
N LEU A 332 18.71 1.52 -8.82
CA LEU A 332 18.02 0.24 -8.81
C LEU A 332 19.00 -0.89 -9.14
N THR A 333 18.86 -2.02 -8.46
CA THR A 333 19.48 -3.28 -8.90
C THR A 333 18.77 -3.84 -10.13
N GLU A 334 19.38 -4.80 -10.82
CA GLU A 334 18.76 -5.42 -11.99
C GLU A 334 17.42 -6.12 -11.67
N ALA A 335 17.31 -6.76 -10.50
CA ALA A 335 16.08 -7.41 -10.07
C ALA A 335 14.97 -6.38 -9.79
N GLU A 336 15.28 -5.30 -9.08
CA GLU A 336 14.34 -4.21 -8.80
C GLU A 336 13.92 -3.50 -10.08
N PHE A 337 14.86 -3.22 -10.98
CA PHE A 337 14.56 -2.58 -12.26
C PHE A 337 13.56 -3.42 -13.05
N ARG A 338 13.78 -4.74 -13.20
CA ARG A 338 12.84 -5.61 -13.94
C ARG A 338 11.45 -5.68 -13.28
N ASP A 339 11.38 -5.84 -11.97
CA ASP A 339 10.09 -5.89 -11.24
C ASP A 339 9.31 -4.57 -11.40
N TYR A 340 9.99 -3.43 -11.22
CA TYR A 340 9.34 -2.13 -11.37
C TYR A 340 9.07 -1.76 -12.83
N GLU A 341 9.89 -2.17 -13.79
CA GLU A 341 9.64 -1.94 -15.21
C GLU A 341 8.42 -2.74 -15.70
N GLU A 342 8.26 -3.99 -15.25
CA GLU A 342 7.10 -4.82 -15.57
C GLU A 342 5.80 -4.22 -15.02
N ARG A 343 5.83 -3.71 -13.78
CA ARG A 343 4.65 -3.15 -13.10
C ARG A 343 4.37 -1.69 -13.46
N PHE A 344 5.42 -0.90 -13.66
CA PHE A 344 5.38 0.57 -13.70
C PHE A 344 6.22 1.17 -14.83
N GLY A 345 6.47 0.45 -15.94
CA GLY A 345 7.33 0.92 -17.04
C GLY A 345 6.92 2.25 -17.69
N LEU A 346 5.67 2.70 -17.53
CA LEU A 346 5.22 4.02 -17.99
C LEU A 346 5.49 5.15 -16.98
N VAL A 347 5.87 4.82 -15.74
CA VAL A 347 6.06 5.77 -14.64
C VAL A 347 7.45 6.38 -14.65
N PHE A 348 8.47 5.64 -15.08
CA PHE A 348 9.85 6.09 -15.01
C PHE A 348 10.68 5.57 -16.18
N LYS A 349 11.80 6.24 -16.44
CA LYS A 349 12.88 5.70 -17.26
C LYS A 349 14.12 5.54 -16.39
N ALA A 350 14.84 4.45 -16.60
CA ALA A 350 16.13 4.25 -15.98
C ALA A 350 17.13 3.74 -17.02
N GLY A 351 18.40 4.04 -16.78
CA GLY A 351 19.50 3.64 -17.65
C GLY A 351 20.73 3.26 -16.84
N MET A 352 21.75 2.80 -17.53
CA MET A 352 23.06 2.52 -16.94
C MET A 352 24.18 3.01 -17.85
N GLY A 353 25.42 2.93 -17.36
CA GLY A 353 26.58 3.40 -18.08
C GLY A 353 26.71 4.92 -18.08
N ALA A 354 27.59 5.43 -18.94
CA ALA A 354 27.87 6.86 -19.04
C ALA A 354 26.75 7.68 -19.70
N GLU A 355 25.78 7.04 -20.34
CA GLU A 355 24.64 7.71 -20.96
C GLU A 355 23.58 8.13 -19.93
N ALA A 356 23.51 7.39 -18.82
CA ALA A 356 22.53 7.63 -17.75
C ALA A 356 23.03 8.59 -16.66
N VAL A 357 24.29 9.07 -16.77
CA VAL A 357 25.00 9.88 -15.77
C VAL A 357 25.23 11.29 -16.28
#